data_AF-A0A212EU57-F1
#
_entry.id   AF-A0A212EU57-F1
#
_cell.length_a   1.000
_cell.length_b   1.000
_cell.length_c   1.000
_cell.angle_alpha   90.00
_cell.angle_beta   90.00
_cell.angle_gamma   90.00
#
_symmetry.space_group_name_H-M   'P 1'
#
loop_
_entity.id
_entity.type
_entity.pdbx_description
1 polymer ?
#
loop_
_entity_poly.entity_id
_entity_poly.type
_entity_poly.pdbx_seq_one_letter_code
_entity_poly.pdbx_strand_id
1 'polypeptide(L)' 'MAEEAKKTIHLKIPFKSKEQSTLVSEVLGVDKELKGSGINKTININDDGLLVLILGTLT' A
#
# COMPACT_ATOMS: atom_id res chain seq x y z
N MET A 1 -21.42 19.01 9.37
CA MET A 1 -20.03 18.54 9.33
C MET A 1 -20.04 17.34 8.39
N ALA A 2 -19.50 17.49 7.18
CA ALA A 2 -19.56 16.44 6.16
C ALA A 2 -18.51 15.38 6.49
N GLU A 3 -18.95 14.13 6.60
CA GLU A 3 -18.09 12.97 6.81
C GLU A 3 -17.32 12.73 5.50
N GLU A 4 -16.05 13.17 5.45
CA GLU A 4 -15.21 12.95 4.27
C GLU A 4 -15.08 11.44 4.02
N ALA A 5 -15.64 10.98 2.90
CA ALA A 5 -15.64 9.58 2.53
C ALA A 5 -14.18 9.11 2.31
N LYS A 6 -13.68 8.30 3.26
CA LYS A 6 -12.37 7.65 3.12
C LYS A 6 -12.41 6.74 1.90
N LYS A 7 -11.51 6.98 0.95
CA LYS A 7 -11.36 6.15 -0.24
C LYS A 7 -10.30 5.10 0.02
N THR A 8 -10.61 3.89 -0.42
CA THR A 8 -9.73 2.73 -0.29
C THR A 8 -9.33 2.26 -1.68
N ILE A 9 -8.03 2.11 -1.91
CA ILE A 9 -7.47 1.56 -3.14
C ILE A 9 -6.75 0.26 -2.79
N HIS A 10 -7.07 -0.80 -3.52
CA HIS A 10 -6.42 -2.10 -3.43
C HIS A 10 -5.57 -2.32 -4.69
N LEU A 11 -4.27 -2.50 -4.52
CA LEU A 11 -3.34 -2.81 -5.60
C LEU A 11 -2.78 -4.23 -5.38
N LYS A 12 -2.92 -5.10 -6.37
CA LYS A 12 -2.30 -6.44 -6.39
C LYS A 12 -1.19 -6.44 -7.43
N ILE A 13 0.03 -6.71 -7.00
CA ILE A 13 1.21 -6.80 -7.85
C ILE A 13 1.68 -8.26 -7.83
N PRO A 14 1.43 -9.03 -8.91
CA PRO A 14 1.88 -10.41 -8.96
C PRO A 14 3.41 -10.48 -9.13
N PHE A 15 4.03 -11.41 -8.41
CA PHE A 15 5.46 -11.69 -8.51
C PHE A 15 5.69 -13.16 -8.87
N LYS A 16 6.81 -13.44 -9.55
CA LYS A 16 7.15 -14.81 -9.97
C LYS A 16 7.65 -15.67 -8.83
N SER A 17 8.16 -15.06 -7.76
CA SER A 17 8.62 -15.75 -6.57
C SER A 17 8.38 -14.90 -5.33
N LYS A 18 8.33 -15.59 -4.18
CA LYS A 18 8.18 -14.94 -2.88
C LYS A 18 9.36 -14.04 -2.56
N GLU A 19 10.58 -14.41 -2.94
CA GLU A 19 11.76 -13.56 -2.70
C GLU A 19 11.64 -12.20 -3.40
N GLN A 20 11.09 -12.17 -4.63
CA GLN A 20 10.86 -10.91 -5.34
C GLN A 20 9.86 -10.00 -4.61
N SER A 21 8.74 -10.56 -4.16
CA SER A 21 7.75 -9.80 -3.38
C SER A 21 8.32 -9.31 -2.04
N THR A 22 9.16 -10.11 -1.38
CA THR A 22 9.83 -9.73 -0.13
C THR A 22 10.76 -8.55 -0.33
N LEU A 23 11.68 -8.64 -1.30
CA LEU A 23 12.63 -7.57 -1.61
C LEU A 23 11.91 -6.25 -1.92
N VAL A 24 10.86 -6.30 -2.75
CA VAL A 24 10.09 -5.10 -3.11
C VAL A 24 9.35 -4.52 -1.92
N SER A 25 8.80 -5.35 -1.02
CA SER A 25 8.12 -4.86 0.19
C SER A 25 9.05 -4.09 1.13
N GLU A 26 10.31 -4.53 1.25
CA GLU A 26 11.31 -3.90 2.10
C GLU A 26 11.67 -2.52 1.56
N VAL A 27 11.87 -2.40 0.25
CA VAL A 27 12.14 -1.11 -0.40
C VAL A 27 10.95 -0.15 -0.27
N LEU A 28 9.74 -0.61 -0.59
CA LEU A 28 8.52 0.22 -0.53
C LEU A 28 8.09 0.59 0.90
N GLY A 29 8.50 -0.20 1.89
CA GLY A 29 8.24 0.06 3.31
C GLY A 29 9.10 1.18 3.91
N VAL A 30 10.21 1.52 3.26
CA VAL A 30 11.12 2.59 3.69
C VAL A 30 10.67 3.97 3.19
N ASP A 31 9.76 4.04 2.22
CA ASP A 31 9.20 5.30 1.72
C ASP A 31 8.41 6.05 2.79
N LYS A 32 9.05 7.07 3.37
CA LYS A 32 8.49 8.04 4.31
C LYS A 32 7.60 9.09 3.64
N GLU A 33 7.44 9.04 2.31
CA GLU A 33 6.87 10.11 1.48
C GLU A 33 5.39 10.44 1.75
N LEU A 34 4.65 9.58 2.45
CA LEU A 34 3.23 9.81 2.74
C LEU A 34 2.96 10.43 4.12
N LYS A 35 3.99 10.65 4.95
CA LYS A 35 3.80 11.29 6.26
C LYS A 35 3.32 12.74 6.10
N GLY A 36 2.12 13.02 6.61
CA GLY A 36 1.48 14.35 6.53
C GLY A 36 0.52 14.53 5.34
N SER A 37 0.41 13.54 4.44
CA SER A 37 -0.49 13.60 3.28
C SER A 37 -1.94 13.17 3.57
N GLY A 38 -2.22 12.67 4.78
CA GLY A 38 -3.51 12.04 5.10
C GLY A 38 -3.69 10.65 4.46
N ILE A 39 -2.69 10.14 3.74
CA ILE A 39 -2.69 8.82 3.11
C ILE A 39 -1.96 7.82 4.02
N ASN A 40 -2.64 6.71 4.32
CA ASN A 40 -2.08 5.54 4.98
C ASN A 40 -1.89 4.40 3.98
N LYS A 41 -0.74 3.73 4.03
CA LYS A 41 -0.36 2.63 3.14
C LYS A 41 -0.03 1.41 3.99
N THR A 42 -0.61 0.26 3.66
CA THR A 42 -0.26 -1.04 4.23
C THR A 42 0.18 -1.96 3.10
N ILE A 43 1.32 -2.64 3.28
CA ILE A 43 1.86 -3.59 2.31
C ILE A 43 1.82 -4.96 2.96
N ASN A 44 1.30 -5.95 2.24
CA ASN A 44 1.20 -7.33 2.69
C ASN A 44 1.72 -8.26 1.58
N ILE A 45 2.43 -9.30 1.97
CA ILE A 45 2.94 -10.31 1.03
C ILE A 45 2.15 -11.60 1.21
N ASN A 46 1.71 -12.18 0.10
CA ASN A 46 1.12 -13.50 0.07
C ASN A 46 1.76 -14.34 -1.05
N ASP A 47 1.33 -15.59 -1.18
CA ASP A 47 1.88 -16.51 -2.18
C ASP A 47 1.58 -16.07 -3.63
N ASP A 48 0.60 -15.19 -3.82
CA ASP A 48 0.22 -14.60 -5.12
C ASP A 48 1.00 -13.32 -5.47
N GLY A 49 1.85 -12.82 -4.57
CA GLY A 49 2.62 -11.60 -4.73
C GLY A 49 2.39 -10.56 -3.63
N LEU A 50 2.32 -9.29 -4.02
CA LEU A 50 2.28 -8.15 -3.10
C LEU A 50 0.92 -7.45 -3.17
N LEU A 51 0.29 -7.28 -2.02
CA LEU A 51 -0.95 -6.53 -1.85
C LEU A 51 -0.65 -5.20 -1.17
N VAL A 52 -1.02 -4.10 -1.81
CA VAL A 52 -0.93 -2.75 -1.23
C VAL A 52 -2.33 -2.21 -1.01
N LEU A 53 -2.61 -1.83 0.23
CA LEU A 53 -3.81 -1.12 0.63
C LEU A 53 -3.46 0.35 0.85
N ILE A 54 -4.15 1.24 0.16
CA ILE A 54 -3.99 2.69 0.32
C ILE A 54 -5.32 3.26 0.80
N LEU A 55 -5.29 3.92 1.94
CA LEU A 55 -6.43 4.58 2.57
C LEU A 55 -6.15 6.08 2.60
N GLY A 56 -7.03 6.89 2.03
CA GLY A 56 -6.85 8.34 2.05
C GLY A 56 -8.15 9.10 1.90
N THR A 57 -8.13 10.36 2.34
CA THR A 57 -9.13 11.35 2.01
C THR A 57 -8.63 12.14 0.80
N LEU A 58 -9.31 12.01 -0.33
CA LEU A 58 -9.06 12.84 -1.52
C LEU A 58 -9.95 14.08 -1.40
N THR A 59 -9.32 15.25 -1.30
CA THR A 59 -9.99 16.56 -1.30
C THR A 59 -10.41 16.96 -2.71
#